data_AF-A0A8S0FWB5-F1
#
_entry.id   AF-A0A8S0FWB5-F1
#
_cell.length_a   1.000
_cell.length_b   1.000
_cell.length_c   1.000
_cell.angle_alpha   90.00
_cell.angle_beta   90.00
_cell.angle_gamma   90.00
#
_symmetry.space_group_name_H-M   'P 1'
#
loop_
_entity.id
_entity.type
_entity.pdbx_description
1 polymer ?
#
loop_
_entity_poly.entity_id
_entity_poly.type
_entity_poly.pdbx_seq_one_letter_code
_entity_poly.pdbx_strand_id
1 'polypeptide(L)'
;MDRRRFIKGSMAMAAVCGTSGIASLFSQAAFAADSDIADGQTQRFDFSILQSMAHDLAQTAWRGAPRPLPDTLATMTPQAYNSIQYDAEKSLWHNVENRQLDAQFFHMGMGFRRRVRMFSVDPATHLAREIHFRPELFKYNDAGVDTKQLEGQSDLGFAGFRVFKAPELARRDVVSFLGASYFRAVDDTYQYGLSARGLAIDTYTDSKEEFPDFTAFWFDTVKPGATTFTVYALLDSAKNSITGAYKFTIHCEKNQVIMDVENHLYARKDIKQLGIAPMTSMFSCGTNERRMCDTIHPQIHDSDRLSMWRGNGEWICRPLNNPQKLQFNAYTDNNPKGFGLLQLDRDFSHYQDIMGWYNKRPSLWVEPRNKWGKGTIGLMEIPTTGETLDNIVCFWQPEKAVNLQI
;
A
#
# COMPACT_ATOMS: atom_id res chain seq x y z
N MET A 1 37.37 -7.00 14.58
CA MET A 1 38.34 -5.89 14.71
C MET A 1 37.87 -4.99 15.84
N ASP A 2 38.68 -4.79 16.88
CA ASP A 2 38.23 -4.22 18.16
C ASP A 2 37.97 -2.70 18.08
N ARG A 3 36.69 -2.30 18.17
CA ARG A 3 36.14 -0.95 17.92
C ARG A 3 36.82 0.13 18.79
N ARG A 4 37.28 -0.23 19.99
CA ARG A 4 37.99 0.68 20.92
C ARG A 4 39.44 0.97 20.52
N ARG A 5 40.12 0.04 19.83
CA ARG A 5 41.50 0.24 19.38
C ARG A 5 41.57 1.12 18.13
N PHE A 6 40.59 1.00 17.24
CA PHE A 6 40.49 1.85 16.05
C PHE A 6 40.30 3.32 16.42
N ILE A 7 39.34 3.64 17.31
CA ILE A 7 39.05 5.01 17.75
C ILE A 7 40.25 5.67 18.44
N LYS A 8 40.98 4.93 19.29
CA LYS A 8 42.19 5.45 19.95
C LYS A 8 43.35 5.71 18.96
N GLY A 9 43.48 4.90 17.91
CA GLY A 9 44.47 5.11 16.86
C GLY A 9 44.19 6.34 16.00
N SER A 10 42.92 6.59 15.68
CA SER A 10 42.49 7.72 14.84
C SER A 10 42.67 9.08 15.52
N MET A 11 42.44 9.17 16.84
CA MET A 11 42.64 10.43 17.58
C MET A 11 44.11 10.81 17.75
N ALA A 12 45.02 9.83 17.84
CA ALA A 12 46.45 10.08 17.95
C ALA A 12 47.04 10.67 16.64
N MET A 13 46.47 10.32 15.49
CA MET A 13 46.95 10.80 14.18
C MET A 13 46.43 12.22 13.86
N ALA A 14 45.30 12.64 14.45
CA ALA A 14 44.74 13.99 14.27
C ALA A 14 45.49 15.08 15.05
N ALA A 15 46.22 14.72 16.13
CA ALA A 15 47.03 15.67 16.91
C ALA A 15 48.33 16.09 16.21
N VAL A 16 48.80 15.34 15.20
CA VAL A 16 50.11 15.57 14.55
C VAL A 16 50.00 16.40 13.26
N CYS A 17 48.83 16.44 12.61
CA CYS A 17 48.73 16.98 11.24
C CYS A 17 47.90 18.26 11.08
N GLY A 18 47.51 18.95 12.16
CA GLY A 18 47.06 20.36 12.12
C GLY A 18 45.96 20.73 11.10
N THR A 19 45.18 19.78 10.60
CA THR A 19 44.18 19.99 9.55
C THR A 19 42.78 19.85 10.13
N SER A 20 42.30 20.92 10.75
CA SER A 20 40.95 21.04 11.33
C SER A 20 39.80 20.98 10.30
N GLY A 21 40.10 20.97 8.99
CA GLY A 21 39.11 20.96 7.91
C GLY A 21 38.66 19.57 7.44
N ILE A 22 39.40 18.49 7.73
CA ILE A 22 39.04 17.14 7.26
C ILE A 22 38.16 16.42 8.30
N ALA A 23 38.30 16.76 9.58
CA ALA A 23 37.49 16.17 10.65
C ALA A 23 36.00 16.57 10.58
N SER A 24 35.66 17.73 10.01
CA SER A 24 34.26 18.18 9.90
C SER A 24 33.49 17.45 8.79
N LEU A 25 34.15 17.05 7.70
CA LEU A 25 33.52 16.31 6.60
C LEU A 25 33.26 14.84 6.95
N PHE A 26 34.06 14.24 7.84
CA PHE A 26 33.80 12.89 8.35
C PHE A 26 32.89 12.86 9.58
N SER A 27 32.61 14.00 10.21
CA SER A 27 31.71 14.08 11.37
C SER A 27 30.26 14.38 10.99
N GLN A 28 29.98 15.00 9.84
CA GLN A 28 28.60 15.21 9.37
C GLN A 28 27.99 13.98 8.68
N ALA A 29 28.81 13.06 8.17
CA ALA A 29 28.33 11.76 7.69
C ALA A 29 27.93 10.80 8.84
N ALA A 30 28.21 11.15 10.10
CA ALA A 30 27.89 10.34 11.27
C ALA A 30 26.59 10.77 11.99
N PHE A 31 25.90 11.79 11.49
CA PHE A 31 24.61 12.27 12.02
C PHE A 31 23.42 12.04 11.07
N ALA A 32 23.61 11.27 9.99
CA ALA A 32 22.49 10.60 9.37
C ALA A 32 22.03 9.51 10.34
N ALA A 33 20.97 9.77 11.10
CA ALA A 33 20.23 8.73 11.81
C ALA A 33 19.49 7.88 10.75
N ASP A 34 20.26 7.18 9.93
CA ASP A 34 19.78 6.19 8.99
C ASP A 34 19.17 5.06 9.81
N SER A 35 18.00 4.59 9.36
CA SER A 35 17.48 3.31 9.78
C SER A 35 18.59 2.25 9.59
N ASP A 36 19.02 1.59 10.67
CA ASP A 36 20.14 0.61 10.68
C ASP A 36 19.92 -0.58 9.72
N ILE A 37 18.72 -0.67 9.14
CA ILE A 37 18.32 -1.71 8.20
C ILE A 37 18.60 -1.39 6.73
N ALA A 38 18.77 -0.12 6.35
CA ALA A 38 19.06 0.29 4.98
C ALA A 38 20.56 0.06 4.69
N ASP A 39 20.85 -0.90 3.82
CA ASP A 39 22.20 -1.43 3.57
C ASP A 39 22.63 -1.29 2.10
N GLY A 40 21.72 -0.87 1.21
CA GLY A 40 22.01 -0.64 -0.19
C GLY A 40 22.90 0.57 -0.45
N GLN A 41 23.38 0.64 -1.70
CA GLN A 41 24.15 1.78 -2.20
C GLN A 41 23.29 3.04 -2.22
N THR A 42 23.93 4.15 -1.90
CA THR A 42 23.30 5.46 -1.93
C THR A 42 23.06 5.92 -3.37
N GLN A 43 21.84 6.35 -3.66
CA GLN A 43 21.44 6.92 -4.94
C GLN A 43 20.63 8.20 -4.72
N ARG A 44 20.68 9.14 -5.66
CA ARG A 44 19.79 10.31 -5.61
C ARG A 44 18.35 9.88 -5.87
N PHE A 45 17.41 10.52 -5.18
CA PHE A 45 16.00 10.26 -5.36
C PHE A 45 15.16 11.50 -5.08
N ASP A 46 14.20 11.72 -5.97
CA ASP A 46 13.06 12.61 -5.77
C ASP A 46 11.89 12.10 -6.65
N PHE A 47 10.75 12.77 -6.58
CA PHE A 47 9.57 12.34 -7.33
C PHE A 47 9.73 12.47 -8.85
N SER A 48 10.51 13.43 -9.33
CA SER A 48 10.77 13.60 -10.77
C SER A 48 11.62 12.46 -11.33
N ILE A 49 12.57 11.95 -10.54
CA ILE A 49 13.32 10.74 -10.85
C ILE A 49 12.36 9.54 -10.95
N LEU A 50 11.42 9.40 -10.02
CA LEU A 50 10.44 8.31 -10.07
C LEU A 50 9.51 8.41 -11.29
N GLN A 51 9.07 9.61 -11.66
CA GLN A 51 8.30 9.86 -12.88
C GLN A 51 9.09 9.42 -14.12
N SER A 52 10.36 9.80 -14.19
CA SER A 52 11.27 9.40 -15.28
C SER A 52 11.46 7.89 -15.33
N MET A 53 11.63 7.24 -14.17
CA MET A 53 11.71 5.78 -14.08
C MET A 53 10.45 5.10 -14.62
N ALA A 54 9.25 5.59 -14.25
CA ALA A 54 7.99 5.04 -14.72
C ALA A 54 7.80 5.26 -16.23
N HIS A 55 8.14 6.46 -16.73
CA HIS A 55 8.13 6.78 -18.16
C HIS A 55 9.04 5.85 -18.96
N ASP A 56 10.31 5.71 -18.57
CA ASP A 56 11.29 4.89 -19.27
C ASP A 56 10.89 3.41 -19.23
N LEU A 57 10.32 2.96 -18.10
CA LEU A 57 9.82 1.60 -17.96
C LEU A 57 8.64 1.35 -18.92
N ALA A 58 7.82 2.35 -19.25
CA ALA A 58 6.75 2.24 -20.26
C ALA A 58 7.27 1.95 -21.67
N GLN A 59 8.52 2.34 -21.97
CA GLN A 59 9.17 2.12 -23.26
C GLN A 59 9.79 0.72 -23.40
N THR A 60 9.65 -0.13 -22.38
CA THR A 60 10.21 -1.49 -22.38
C THR A 60 9.13 -2.54 -22.19
N ALA A 61 9.36 -3.76 -22.68
CA ALA A 61 8.46 -4.88 -22.42
C ALA A 61 8.46 -5.23 -20.92
N TRP A 62 7.31 -5.64 -20.41
CA TRP A 62 7.17 -6.11 -19.04
C TRP A 62 8.12 -7.29 -18.77
N ARG A 63 8.86 -7.23 -17.67
CA ARG A 63 10.04 -8.07 -17.40
C ARG A 63 9.73 -9.50 -16.96
N GLY A 64 8.53 -10.00 -17.23
CA GLY A 64 8.14 -11.38 -16.93
C GLY A 64 7.65 -11.61 -15.50
N ALA A 65 7.12 -12.81 -15.28
CA ALA A 65 6.60 -13.22 -13.98
C ALA A 65 7.72 -13.33 -12.94
N PRO A 66 7.43 -13.12 -11.64
CA PRO A 66 8.39 -13.40 -10.59
C PRO A 66 8.89 -14.85 -10.68
N ARG A 67 10.16 -15.08 -10.34
CA ARG A 67 10.66 -16.45 -10.20
C ARG A 67 9.87 -17.22 -9.12
N PRO A 68 9.87 -18.56 -9.15
CA PRO A 68 9.33 -19.35 -8.06
C PRO A 68 9.99 -19.00 -6.72
N LEU A 69 9.17 -18.91 -5.68
CA LEU A 69 9.66 -18.81 -4.31
C LEU A 69 10.35 -20.12 -3.90
N PRO A 70 11.32 -20.09 -2.97
CA PRO A 70 11.81 -21.29 -2.30
C PRO A 70 10.64 -22.11 -1.71
N ASP A 71 10.74 -23.43 -1.73
CA ASP A 71 9.65 -24.34 -1.33
C ASP A 71 9.15 -24.08 0.10
N THR A 72 10.06 -23.72 1.01
CA THR A 72 9.73 -23.34 2.40
C THR A 72 8.77 -22.14 2.49
N LEU A 73 8.71 -21.28 1.47
CA LEU A 73 7.80 -20.14 1.38
C LEU A 73 6.61 -20.40 0.45
N ALA A 74 6.79 -21.19 -0.60
CA ALA A 74 5.79 -21.43 -1.63
C ALA A 74 4.61 -22.30 -1.15
N THR A 75 4.84 -23.17 -0.17
CA THR A 75 3.87 -24.18 0.31
C THR A 75 3.29 -23.86 1.69
N MET A 76 3.51 -22.64 2.18
CA MET A 76 3.05 -22.21 3.50
C MET A 76 1.52 -22.24 3.63
N THR A 77 1.04 -22.69 4.79
CA THR A 77 -0.36 -22.51 5.19
C THR A 77 -0.59 -21.06 5.65
N PRO A 78 -1.84 -20.56 5.63
CA PRO A 78 -2.16 -19.23 6.18
C PRO A 78 -1.73 -19.08 7.64
N GLN A 79 -1.89 -20.14 8.45
CA GLN A 79 -1.46 -20.13 9.85
C GLN A 79 0.07 -20.00 9.97
N ALA A 80 0.83 -20.75 9.19
CA ALA A 80 2.29 -20.65 9.18
C ALA A 80 2.76 -19.26 8.72
N TYR A 81 2.13 -18.70 7.68
CA TYR A 81 2.44 -17.35 7.20
C TYR A 81 2.15 -16.29 8.27
N ASN A 82 1.02 -16.38 8.98
CA ASN A 82 0.66 -15.48 10.06
C ASN A 82 1.57 -15.60 11.31
N SER A 83 2.24 -16.73 11.48
CA SER A 83 3.25 -16.91 12.54
C SER A 83 4.53 -16.12 12.27
N ILE A 84 4.82 -15.72 11.02
CA ILE A 84 5.95 -14.85 10.71
C ILE A 84 5.64 -13.42 11.14
N GLN A 85 6.48 -12.86 12.00
CA GLN A 85 6.36 -11.49 12.48
C GLN A 85 7.61 -10.69 12.15
N TYR A 86 7.44 -9.43 11.75
CA TYR A 86 8.57 -8.53 11.61
C TYR A 86 9.15 -8.19 12.99
N ASP A 87 10.48 -8.13 13.11
CA ASP A 87 11.12 -7.76 14.37
C ASP A 87 10.99 -6.26 14.63
N ALA A 88 10.21 -5.88 15.67
CA ALA A 88 9.89 -4.49 15.97
C ALA A 88 11.12 -3.62 16.25
N GLU A 89 12.22 -4.21 16.74
CA GLU A 89 13.50 -3.52 16.97
C GLU A 89 14.23 -3.16 15.66
N LYS A 90 13.81 -3.78 14.55
CA LYS A 90 14.36 -3.56 13.21
C LYS A 90 13.38 -2.80 12.31
N SER A 91 12.36 -2.17 12.89
CA SER A 91 11.38 -1.39 12.13
C SER A 91 12.05 -0.17 11.50
N LEU A 92 11.51 0.30 10.38
CA LEU A 92 12.15 1.33 9.55
C LEU A 92 12.48 2.60 10.33
N TRP A 93 11.58 3.06 11.18
CA TRP A 93 11.78 4.31 11.93
C TRP A 93 12.06 4.07 13.40
N HIS A 94 12.51 2.86 13.76
CA HIS A 94 12.76 2.48 15.15
C HIS A 94 13.70 3.47 15.86
N ASN A 95 14.77 3.90 15.19
CA ASN A 95 15.77 4.79 15.79
C ASN A 95 15.40 6.28 15.76
N VAL A 96 14.20 6.65 15.27
CA VAL A 96 13.73 8.04 15.33
C VAL A 96 13.34 8.39 16.77
N GLU A 97 13.96 9.44 17.31
CA GLU A 97 13.65 9.94 18.64
C GLU A 97 12.18 10.39 18.73
N ASN A 98 11.49 10.09 19.84
CA ASN A 98 10.09 10.46 20.07
C ASN A 98 9.15 10.07 18.91
N ARG A 99 9.44 8.95 18.22
CA ARG A 99 8.67 8.50 17.05
C ARG A 99 7.20 8.31 17.39
N GLN A 100 6.33 8.89 16.55
CA GLN A 100 4.88 8.64 16.60
C GLN A 100 4.44 7.65 15.54
N LEU A 101 5.29 7.38 14.56
CA LEU A 101 5.06 6.43 13.48
C LEU A 101 6.19 5.40 13.43
N ASP A 102 5.85 4.20 12.99
CA ASP A 102 6.84 3.17 12.69
C ASP A 102 6.35 2.31 11.51
N ALA A 103 7.27 1.77 10.71
CA ALA A 103 6.92 0.97 9.54
C ALA A 103 7.62 -0.39 9.56
N GLN A 104 6.88 -1.43 9.17
CA GLN A 104 7.35 -2.81 9.07
C GLN A 104 7.01 -3.37 7.70
N PHE A 105 7.75 -4.41 7.29
CA PHE A 105 7.57 -5.02 5.98
C PHE A 105 6.94 -6.40 6.07
N PHE A 106 6.11 -6.74 5.09
CA PHE A 106 5.54 -8.08 4.96
C PHE A 106 6.55 -9.03 4.33
N HIS A 107 6.61 -10.25 4.83
CA HIS A 107 7.43 -11.32 4.28
C HIS A 107 6.81 -11.85 2.97
N MET A 108 7.60 -12.29 2.00
CA MET A 108 7.07 -13.03 0.85
C MET A 108 6.70 -14.46 1.24
N GLY A 109 5.67 -15.04 0.64
CA GLY A 109 5.24 -16.40 0.98
C GLY A 109 3.76 -16.64 0.70
N MET A 110 3.36 -17.92 0.71
CA MET A 110 2.00 -18.34 0.37
C MET A 110 1.59 -17.83 -1.03
N GLY A 111 0.74 -16.79 -1.09
CA GLY A 111 0.29 -16.14 -2.33
C GLY A 111 1.14 -14.93 -2.76
N PHE A 112 1.97 -14.39 -1.87
CA PHE A 112 2.74 -13.16 -2.12
C PHE A 112 4.09 -13.48 -2.75
N ARG A 113 4.07 -13.63 -4.08
CA ARG A 113 5.21 -14.11 -4.89
C ARG A 113 6.01 -13.00 -5.56
N ARG A 114 5.46 -11.79 -5.61
CA ARG A 114 6.09 -10.66 -6.27
C ARG A 114 6.90 -9.86 -5.27
N ARG A 115 8.21 -9.74 -5.53
CA ARG A 115 9.11 -8.89 -4.77
C ARG A 115 8.72 -7.43 -4.94
N VAL A 116 8.65 -6.74 -3.81
CA VAL A 116 8.58 -5.30 -3.68
C VAL A 116 9.88 -4.80 -3.07
N ARG A 117 10.54 -3.85 -3.74
CA ARG A 117 11.77 -3.21 -3.24
C ARG A 117 11.41 -2.07 -2.28
N MET A 118 12.18 -1.91 -1.21
CA MET A 118 11.94 -0.88 -0.21
C MET A 118 13.18 0.00 -0.10
N PHE A 119 13.01 1.31 -0.02
CA PHE A 119 14.09 2.27 0.09
C PHE A 119 13.82 3.28 1.19
N SER A 120 14.79 3.54 2.05
CA SER A 120 14.76 4.71 2.93
C SER A 120 15.29 5.92 2.17
N VAL A 121 14.67 7.09 2.36
CA VAL A 121 15.08 8.37 1.77
C VAL A 121 15.34 9.37 2.89
N ASP A 122 16.52 9.97 2.89
CA ASP A 122 16.77 11.16 3.70
C ASP A 122 16.19 12.39 2.99
N PRO A 123 15.14 13.03 3.54
CA PRO A 123 14.46 14.16 2.90
C PRO A 123 15.32 15.42 2.85
N ALA A 124 16.39 15.54 3.65
CA ALA A 124 17.28 16.70 3.62
C ALA A 124 18.33 16.59 2.52
N THR A 125 18.83 15.38 2.26
CA THR A 125 19.90 15.15 1.27
C THR A 125 19.38 14.61 -0.07
N HIS A 126 18.12 14.15 -0.12
CA HIS A 126 17.51 13.47 -1.28
C HIS A 126 18.30 12.24 -1.70
N LEU A 127 18.85 11.53 -0.71
CA LEU A 127 19.60 10.30 -0.89
C LEU A 127 18.76 9.13 -0.43
N ALA A 128 18.58 8.15 -1.31
CA ALA A 128 17.89 6.90 -1.06
C ALA A 128 18.87 5.75 -0.89
N ARG A 129 18.54 4.79 -0.04
CA ARG A 129 19.26 3.52 0.15
C ARG A 129 18.26 2.36 0.17
N GLU A 130 18.54 1.32 -0.62
CA GLU A 130 17.70 0.11 -0.60
C GLU A 130 17.81 -0.59 0.75
N ILE A 131 16.71 -1.17 1.18
CA ILE A 131 16.62 -2.08 2.30
C ILE A 131 16.53 -3.47 1.69
N HIS A 132 17.60 -4.25 1.77
CA HIS A 132 17.56 -5.62 1.28
C HIS A 132 16.78 -6.51 2.25
N PHE A 133 16.10 -7.51 1.70
CA PHE A 133 15.57 -8.58 2.53
C PHE A 133 16.72 -9.32 3.21
N ARG A 134 16.58 -9.52 4.52
CA ARG A 134 17.45 -10.40 5.29
C ARG A 134 16.61 -11.19 6.29
N PRO A 135 16.83 -12.51 6.45
CA PRO A 135 15.98 -13.33 7.31
C PRO A 135 15.86 -12.79 8.74
N GLU A 136 16.93 -12.19 9.27
CA GLU A 136 16.96 -11.65 10.63
C GLU A 136 16.03 -10.44 10.85
N LEU A 137 15.46 -9.84 9.81
CA LEU A 137 14.42 -8.81 9.96
C LEU A 137 13.10 -9.39 10.50
N PHE A 138 12.97 -10.71 10.55
CA PHE A 138 11.76 -11.42 10.94
C PHE A 138 12.01 -12.41 12.08
N LYS A 139 10.96 -12.62 12.86
CA LYS A 139 10.79 -13.71 13.82
C LYS A 139 9.88 -14.75 13.17
N TYR A 140 10.43 -15.92 12.85
CA TYR A 140 9.68 -16.98 12.16
C TYR A 140 8.79 -17.81 13.08
N ASN A 141 9.03 -17.77 14.40
CA ASN A 141 8.24 -18.51 15.40
C ASN A 141 7.99 -19.97 14.93
N ASP A 142 6.75 -20.44 14.99
CA ASP A 142 6.36 -21.79 14.57
C ASP A 142 5.99 -21.89 13.07
N ALA A 143 6.47 -20.96 12.23
CA ALA A 143 6.15 -20.96 10.78
C ALA A 143 6.79 -22.12 10.00
N GLY A 144 7.73 -22.86 10.59
CA GLY A 144 8.41 -23.98 9.94
C GLY A 144 9.31 -23.56 8.77
N VAL A 145 9.76 -22.30 8.74
CA VAL A 145 10.63 -21.78 7.68
C VAL A 145 12.08 -22.21 7.91
N ASP A 146 12.67 -22.87 6.93
CA ASP A 146 14.10 -23.16 6.90
C ASP A 146 14.85 -21.93 6.37
N THR A 147 15.34 -21.09 7.28
CA THR A 147 16.01 -19.83 6.93
C THR A 147 17.28 -20.02 6.10
N LYS A 148 17.90 -21.21 6.12
CA LYS A 148 19.06 -21.51 5.28
C LYS A 148 18.74 -21.47 3.79
N GLN A 149 17.48 -21.76 3.41
CA GLN A 149 17.03 -21.64 2.01
C GLN A 149 16.90 -20.17 1.56
N LEU A 150 16.90 -19.24 2.51
CA LEU A 150 16.77 -17.80 2.27
C LEU A 150 18.13 -17.10 2.25
N GLU A 151 19.17 -17.71 2.82
CA GLU A 151 20.54 -17.19 2.79
C GLU A 151 21.05 -17.05 1.34
N GLY A 152 21.65 -15.90 1.02
CA GLY A 152 22.20 -15.64 -0.31
C GLY A 152 21.17 -15.40 -1.42
N GLN A 153 19.86 -15.45 -1.13
CA GLN A 153 18.79 -15.10 -2.07
C GLN A 153 18.71 -13.57 -2.23
N SER A 154 19.68 -12.98 -2.93
CA SER A 154 19.80 -11.52 -3.13
C SER A 154 18.63 -10.90 -3.90
N ASP A 155 17.84 -11.73 -4.57
CA ASP A 155 16.65 -11.32 -5.30
C ASP A 155 15.34 -11.55 -4.53
N LEU A 156 15.39 -12.12 -3.31
CA LEU A 156 14.27 -12.10 -2.37
C LEU A 156 14.04 -10.65 -1.90
N GLY A 157 12.78 -10.30 -1.64
CA GLY A 157 12.41 -8.98 -1.16
C GLY A 157 11.23 -9.06 -0.21
N PHE A 158 10.49 -7.96 -0.10
CA PHE A 158 9.30 -7.88 0.74
C PHE A 158 8.04 -8.07 -0.10
N ALA A 159 6.93 -8.40 0.53
CA ALA A 159 5.62 -8.48 -0.12
C ALA A 159 4.86 -7.13 -0.12
N GLY A 160 5.25 -6.23 0.77
CA GLY A 160 4.52 -5.00 1.05
C GLY A 160 4.98 -4.38 2.37
N PHE A 161 4.24 -3.38 2.87
CA PHE A 161 4.54 -2.75 4.16
C PHE A 161 3.27 -2.40 4.93
N ARG A 162 3.44 -2.18 6.22
CA ARG A 162 2.41 -1.66 7.13
C ARG A 162 3.00 -0.58 8.04
N VAL A 163 2.16 0.35 8.46
CA VAL A 163 2.55 1.48 9.31
C VAL A 163 1.72 1.47 10.58
N PHE A 164 2.38 1.77 11.70
CA PHE A 164 1.79 1.87 13.03
C PHE A 164 1.84 3.32 13.51
N LYS A 165 0.92 3.67 14.40
CA LYS A 165 0.89 4.97 15.06
C LYS A 165 0.84 4.80 16.57
N ALA A 166 1.61 5.62 17.30
CA ALA A 166 1.58 5.66 18.75
C ALA A 166 0.15 5.96 19.28
N PRO A 167 -0.27 5.32 20.38
CA PRO A 167 0.52 4.46 21.28
C PRO A 167 0.63 2.98 20.85
N GLU A 168 0.16 2.62 19.65
CA GLU A 168 -0.02 1.24 19.20
C GLU A 168 1.12 0.69 18.33
N LEU A 169 2.33 1.22 18.52
CA LEU A 169 3.51 0.83 17.74
C LEU A 169 3.75 -0.68 17.83
N ALA A 170 3.97 -1.30 16.66
CA ALA A 170 4.15 -2.75 16.48
C ALA A 170 2.99 -3.65 16.96
N ARG A 171 1.86 -3.09 17.42
CA ARG A 171 0.70 -3.87 17.90
C ARG A 171 -0.49 -3.81 16.96
N ARG A 172 -0.92 -2.60 16.58
CA ARG A 172 -2.06 -2.40 15.66
C ARG A 172 -1.67 -1.41 14.58
N ASP A 173 -1.55 -1.89 13.35
CA ASP A 173 -1.24 -1.08 12.19
C ASP A 173 -2.45 -0.23 11.77
N VAL A 174 -2.17 0.92 11.18
CA VAL A 174 -3.17 1.88 10.72
C VAL A 174 -3.24 1.99 9.19
N VAL A 175 -2.21 1.51 8.51
CA VAL A 175 -2.08 1.51 7.05
C VAL A 175 -1.37 0.23 6.62
N SER A 176 -1.80 -0.38 5.53
CA SER A 176 -1.19 -1.56 4.93
C SER A 176 -1.22 -1.49 3.41
N PHE A 177 -0.07 -1.71 2.76
CA PHE A 177 0.09 -1.85 1.32
C PHE A 177 0.57 -3.27 1.05
N LEU A 178 -0.26 -4.11 0.42
CA LEU A 178 0.03 -5.53 0.24
C LEU A 178 -0.80 -6.13 -0.90
N GLY A 179 -0.10 -6.73 -1.87
CA GLY A 179 -0.71 -7.43 -3.00
C GLY A 179 -1.16 -6.49 -4.12
N ALA A 180 -0.69 -6.73 -5.35
CA ALA A 180 -0.95 -5.85 -6.49
C ALA A 180 -0.68 -4.37 -6.12
N SER A 181 -1.61 -3.47 -6.43
CA SER A 181 -1.55 -2.07 -6.03
C SER A 181 -2.54 -1.75 -4.91
N TYR A 182 -2.94 -2.74 -4.12
CA TYR A 182 -3.92 -2.57 -3.04
C TYR A 182 -3.29 -1.93 -1.81
N PHE A 183 -4.09 -1.13 -1.14
CA PHE A 183 -3.80 -0.61 0.18
C PHE A 183 -5.06 -0.41 1.01
N ARG A 184 -4.89 -0.47 2.32
CA ARG A 184 -5.96 -0.34 3.32
C ARG A 184 -5.51 0.66 4.38
N ALA A 185 -6.50 1.28 5.00
CA ALA A 185 -6.32 2.10 6.19
C ALA A 185 -7.50 1.88 7.14
N VAL A 186 -7.33 2.30 8.39
CA VAL A 186 -8.34 2.16 9.45
C VAL A 186 -8.68 3.51 10.08
N ASP A 187 -9.80 3.55 10.80
CA ASP A 187 -10.15 4.63 11.73
C ASP A 187 -9.66 4.30 13.16
N ASP A 188 -10.12 5.03 14.18
CA ASP A 188 -9.77 4.77 15.59
C ASP A 188 -10.22 3.39 16.12
N THR A 189 -11.00 2.63 15.36
CA THR A 189 -11.37 1.26 15.73
C THR A 189 -10.28 0.24 15.46
N TYR A 190 -9.28 0.58 14.62
CA TYR A 190 -8.23 -0.32 14.11
C TYR A 190 -8.77 -1.53 13.33
N GLN A 191 -10.02 -1.49 12.88
CA GLN A 191 -10.62 -2.57 12.11
C GLN A 191 -10.39 -2.34 10.62
N TYR A 192 -9.78 -3.30 9.93
CA TYR A 192 -9.77 -3.30 8.47
C TYR A 192 -11.13 -3.70 7.91
N GLY A 193 -11.49 -3.11 6.78
CA GLY A 193 -12.60 -3.51 5.93
C GLY A 193 -12.19 -3.37 4.46
N LEU A 194 -12.83 -2.43 3.77
CA LEU A 194 -12.61 -2.15 2.36
C LEU A 194 -11.16 -1.72 2.04
N SER A 195 -10.77 -1.86 0.77
CA SER A 195 -9.45 -1.50 0.24
C SER A 195 -9.55 -0.42 -0.83
N ALA A 196 -8.50 0.36 -1.00
CA ALA A 196 -8.23 1.11 -2.22
C ALA A 196 -7.22 0.37 -3.10
N ARG A 197 -7.09 0.77 -4.36
CA ARG A 197 -5.98 0.37 -5.25
C ARG A 197 -5.35 1.59 -5.90
N GLY A 198 -4.12 1.46 -6.35
CA GLY A 198 -3.48 2.48 -7.20
C GLY A 198 -4.27 2.69 -8.49
N LEU A 199 -4.68 1.59 -9.13
CA LEU A 199 -5.34 1.63 -10.43
C LEU A 199 -6.16 0.35 -10.69
N ALA A 200 -7.24 0.48 -11.46
CA ALA A 200 -8.02 -0.65 -11.97
C ALA A 200 -7.99 -0.65 -13.51
N ILE A 201 -7.88 -1.82 -14.14
CA ILE A 201 -7.71 -1.96 -15.58
C ILE A 201 -8.61 -3.08 -16.08
N ASP A 202 -9.49 -2.77 -17.03
CA ASP A 202 -10.37 -3.74 -17.68
C ASP A 202 -11.20 -4.58 -16.69
N THR A 203 -11.68 -3.96 -15.60
CA THR A 203 -12.47 -4.63 -14.54
C THR A 203 -13.82 -5.15 -15.03
N TYR A 204 -14.46 -4.46 -15.98
CA TYR A 204 -15.72 -4.84 -16.61
C TYR A 204 -15.65 -4.64 -18.12
N THR A 205 -14.99 -5.57 -18.81
CA THR A 205 -14.82 -5.59 -20.27
C THR A 205 -15.00 -7.01 -20.82
N ASP A 206 -14.74 -7.19 -22.12
CA ASP A 206 -14.64 -8.48 -22.80
C ASP A 206 -13.30 -9.20 -22.55
N SER A 207 -12.35 -8.55 -21.86
CA SER A 207 -11.07 -9.10 -21.44
C SER A 207 -11.09 -9.45 -19.94
N LYS A 208 -10.15 -10.29 -19.50
CA LYS A 208 -9.93 -10.50 -18.06
C LYS A 208 -9.33 -9.22 -17.46
N GLU A 209 -9.77 -8.85 -16.26
CA GLU A 209 -9.18 -7.78 -15.46
C GLU A 209 -7.64 -7.93 -15.38
N GLU A 210 -6.97 -6.78 -15.39
CA GLU A 210 -5.54 -6.67 -15.19
C GLU A 210 -5.26 -5.96 -13.86
N PHE A 211 -4.42 -6.59 -13.03
CA PHE A 211 -4.06 -6.08 -11.72
C PHE A 211 -2.63 -5.52 -11.77
N PRO A 212 -2.45 -4.20 -11.78
CA PRO A 212 -1.12 -3.61 -11.71
C PRO A 212 -0.55 -3.72 -10.29
N ASP A 213 0.77 -3.88 -10.20
CA ASP A 213 1.47 -4.05 -8.92
C ASP A 213 2.28 -2.80 -8.55
N PHE A 214 2.32 -2.47 -7.25
CA PHE A 214 3.40 -1.66 -6.73
C PHE A 214 4.66 -2.53 -6.58
N THR A 215 5.74 -2.13 -7.24
CA THR A 215 6.98 -2.93 -7.35
C THR A 215 8.14 -2.37 -6.54
N ALA A 216 8.06 -1.10 -6.15
CA ALA A 216 9.05 -0.46 -5.30
C ALA A 216 8.42 0.70 -4.50
N PHE A 217 8.90 0.89 -3.28
CA PHE A 217 8.53 2.01 -2.41
C PHE A 217 9.75 2.76 -1.87
N TRP A 218 9.64 4.08 -1.82
CA TRP A 218 10.63 4.97 -1.21
C TRP A 218 9.98 5.73 -0.08
N PHE A 219 10.54 5.63 1.13
CA PHE A 219 9.99 6.20 2.35
C PHE A 219 10.84 7.40 2.77
N ASP A 220 10.23 8.58 2.82
CA ASP A 220 10.89 9.70 3.49
C ASP A 220 11.01 9.37 4.99
N THR A 221 12.21 9.47 5.55
CA THR A 221 12.42 9.30 6.99
C THR A 221 11.59 10.31 7.77
N VAL A 222 10.74 9.82 8.68
CA VAL A 222 9.88 10.68 9.49
C VAL A 222 10.69 11.51 10.49
N LYS A 223 10.23 12.74 10.73
CA LYS A 223 10.78 13.59 11.79
C LYS A 223 10.31 13.11 13.18
N PRO A 224 11.07 13.38 14.26
CA PRO A 224 10.59 13.21 15.63
C PRO A 224 9.20 13.85 15.83
N GLY A 225 8.29 13.12 16.49
CA GLY A 225 6.94 13.62 16.74
C GLY A 225 5.97 13.60 15.54
N ALA A 226 6.41 13.27 14.32
CA ALA A 226 5.57 13.35 13.14
C ALA A 226 4.52 12.24 13.08
N THR A 227 3.27 12.62 12.78
CA THR A 227 2.14 11.71 12.49
C THR A 227 1.77 11.67 11.01
N THR A 228 2.59 12.32 10.16
CA THR A 228 2.46 12.30 8.71
C THR A 228 3.76 11.79 8.11
N PHE A 229 3.67 10.98 7.06
CA PHE A 229 4.82 10.52 6.30
C PHE A 229 4.55 10.57 4.80
N THR A 230 5.61 10.59 4.01
CA THR A 230 5.53 10.48 2.55
C THR A 230 6.14 9.16 2.11
N VAL A 231 5.42 8.47 1.23
CA VAL A 231 5.91 7.28 0.54
C VAL A 231 5.65 7.42 -0.95
N TYR A 232 6.66 7.10 -1.76
CA TYR A 232 6.55 7.07 -3.22
C TYR A 232 6.47 5.64 -3.70
N ALA A 233 5.71 5.37 -4.76
CA ALA A 233 5.52 4.02 -5.27
C ALA A 233 5.67 3.94 -6.80
N LEU A 234 6.43 2.94 -7.26
CA LEU A 234 6.50 2.58 -8.68
C LEU A 234 5.44 1.51 -8.98
N LEU A 235 4.56 1.78 -9.94
CA LEU A 235 3.56 0.85 -10.43
C LEU A 235 3.99 0.26 -11.77
N ASP A 236 3.88 -1.05 -11.92
CA ASP A 236 4.13 -1.77 -13.18
C ASP A 236 3.08 -2.87 -13.38
N SER A 237 2.54 -2.98 -14.59
CA SER A 237 1.43 -3.86 -14.88
C SER A 237 1.82 -5.10 -15.68
N ALA A 238 1.39 -6.27 -15.20
CA ALA A 238 1.86 -7.57 -15.68
C ALA A 238 1.49 -7.92 -17.13
N LYS A 239 0.44 -7.31 -17.71
CA LYS A 239 0.13 -7.52 -19.14
C LYS A 239 0.66 -6.39 -20.02
N ASN A 240 1.74 -5.74 -19.59
CA ASN A 240 2.45 -4.71 -20.36
C ASN A 240 1.50 -3.57 -20.80
N SER A 241 0.60 -3.15 -19.91
CA SER A 241 -0.41 -2.13 -20.23
C SER A 241 -0.01 -0.73 -19.81
N ILE A 242 0.56 -0.56 -18.61
CA ILE A 242 0.79 0.75 -18.01
C ILE A 242 1.89 0.67 -16.94
N THR A 243 2.56 1.79 -16.74
CA THR A 243 3.40 2.06 -15.56
C THR A 243 2.91 3.32 -14.86
N GLY A 244 3.34 3.53 -13.61
CA GLY A 244 3.02 4.77 -12.93
C GLY A 244 3.99 5.12 -11.81
N ALA A 245 4.06 6.41 -11.52
CA ALA A 245 4.75 6.97 -10.37
C ALA A 245 3.71 7.57 -9.43
N TYR A 246 3.72 7.16 -8.16
CA TYR A 246 2.80 7.65 -7.14
C TYR A 246 3.57 8.34 -6.03
N LYS A 247 2.99 9.39 -5.46
CA LYS A 247 3.39 10.01 -4.22
C LYS A 247 2.19 10.02 -3.29
N PHE A 248 2.33 9.36 -2.14
CA PHE A 248 1.36 9.37 -1.06
C PHE A 248 1.91 10.23 0.07
N THR A 249 1.20 11.29 0.45
CA THR A 249 1.40 11.95 1.75
C THR A 249 0.28 11.49 2.67
N ILE A 250 0.64 10.71 3.68
CA ILE A 250 -0.28 9.95 4.52
C ILE A 250 -0.30 10.59 5.91
N HIS A 251 -1.44 11.16 6.27
CA HIS A 251 -1.71 11.77 7.57
C HIS A 251 -2.42 10.75 8.44
N CYS A 252 -1.69 10.19 9.40
CA CYS A 252 -2.26 9.28 10.39
C CYS A 252 -2.84 10.12 11.53
N GLU A 253 -4.08 10.58 11.37
CA GLU A 253 -4.75 11.41 12.37
C GLU A 253 -5.20 10.57 13.58
N LYS A 254 -5.92 11.20 14.51
CA LYS A 254 -6.40 10.51 15.71
C LYS A 254 -7.49 9.48 15.38
N ASN A 255 -8.43 9.84 14.50
CA ASN A 255 -9.64 9.07 14.25
C ASN A 255 -9.77 8.56 12.81
N GLN A 256 -8.82 8.86 11.94
CA GLN A 256 -8.85 8.51 10.52
C GLN A 256 -7.45 8.59 9.93
N VAL A 257 -7.31 8.07 8.71
CA VAL A 257 -6.14 8.28 7.87
C VAL A 257 -6.58 9.07 6.64
N ILE A 258 -5.90 10.17 6.36
CA ILE A 258 -6.08 10.95 5.13
C ILE A 258 -4.87 10.71 4.24
N MET A 259 -5.09 10.41 2.96
CA MET A 259 -4.01 10.22 1.99
C MET A 259 -4.16 11.24 0.86
N ASP A 260 -3.19 12.14 0.74
CA ASP A 260 -3.02 12.93 -0.48
C ASP A 260 -2.26 12.08 -1.50
N VAL A 261 -2.88 11.81 -2.65
CA VAL A 261 -2.33 10.93 -3.69
C VAL A 261 -2.10 11.71 -4.97
N GLU A 262 -0.83 11.85 -5.35
CA GLU A 262 -0.43 12.32 -6.67
C GLU A 262 0.04 11.12 -7.50
N ASN A 263 -0.36 11.05 -8.78
CA ASN A 263 0.08 10.00 -9.68
C ASN A 263 0.37 10.53 -11.08
N HIS A 264 1.30 9.85 -11.76
CA HIS A 264 1.64 10.04 -13.17
C HIS A 264 1.63 8.66 -13.83
N LEU A 265 0.81 8.49 -14.86
CA LEU A 265 0.57 7.19 -15.50
C LEU A 265 1.02 7.23 -16.96
N TYR A 266 1.71 6.17 -17.38
CA TYR A 266 2.26 6.05 -18.73
C TYR A 266 1.77 4.75 -19.37
N ALA A 267 0.91 4.87 -20.37
CA ALA A 267 0.40 3.73 -21.12
C ALA A 267 1.51 3.10 -21.98
N ARG A 268 1.56 1.78 -22.01
CA ARG A 268 2.37 0.98 -22.94
C ARG A 268 1.56 0.46 -24.12
N LYS A 269 0.24 0.43 -23.98
CA LYS A 269 -0.73 0.03 -25.01
C LYS A 269 -2.08 0.68 -24.69
N ASP A 270 -3.02 0.59 -25.61
CA ASP A 270 -4.38 1.07 -25.40
C ASP A 270 -5.10 0.31 -24.28
N ILE A 271 -5.84 1.04 -23.45
CA ILE A 271 -6.60 0.50 -22.32
C ILE A 271 -8.08 0.82 -22.53
N LYS A 272 -8.92 -0.23 -22.53
CA LYS A 272 -10.36 -0.09 -22.77
C LYS A 272 -11.07 0.55 -21.58
N GLN A 273 -10.72 0.12 -20.37
CA GLN A 273 -11.27 0.69 -19.14
C GLN A 273 -10.16 0.98 -18.14
N LEU A 274 -9.98 2.26 -17.83
CA LEU A 274 -9.09 2.71 -16.76
C LEU A 274 -9.92 3.21 -15.58
N GLY A 275 -9.74 2.60 -14.42
CA GLY A 275 -10.36 3.02 -13.17
C GLY A 275 -9.38 3.79 -12.29
N ILE A 276 -9.69 5.06 -12.05
CA ILE A 276 -8.97 5.99 -11.18
C ILE A 276 -9.60 5.98 -9.79
N ALA A 277 -8.75 6.05 -8.77
CA ALA A 277 -9.12 5.96 -7.35
C ALA A 277 -10.06 4.76 -7.05
N PRO A 278 -9.70 3.54 -7.48
CA PRO A 278 -10.53 2.37 -7.28
C PRO A 278 -10.63 1.99 -5.80
N MET A 279 -11.82 1.54 -5.42
CA MET A 279 -12.18 0.98 -4.13
C MET A 279 -12.71 -0.42 -4.32
N THR A 280 -12.40 -1.30 -3.38
CA THR A 280 -12.87 -2.69 -3.33
C THR A 280 -13.46 -2.94 -1.97
N SER A 281 -14.68 -3.46 -1.90
CA SER A 281 -15.37 -3.76 -0.65
C SER A 281 -16.11 -5.09 -0.76
N MET A 282 -16.76 -5.49 0.32
CA MET A 282 -17.58 -6.69 0.38
C MET A 282 -18.98 -6.37 0.89
N PHE A 283 -19.99 -6.90 0.21
CA PHE A 283 -21.37 -6.90 0.66
C PHE A 283 -21.96 -8.29 0.41
N SER A 284 -22.18 -9.05 1.48
CA SER A 284 -22.85 -10.35 1.40
C SER A 284 -24.35 -10.16 1.54
N CYS A 285 -24.79 -9.52 2.63
CA CYS A 285 -26.20 -9.33 2.94
C CYS A 285 -26.42 -8.15 3.90
N GLY A 286 -27.57 -7.48 3.83
CA GLY A 286 -27.91 -6.31 4.65
C GLY A 286 -29.39 -5.96 4.62
N THR A 287 -29.76 -4.78 5.11
CA THR A 287 -31.16 -4.32 5.14
C THR A 287 -31.80 -4.23 3.75
N ASN A 288 -31.07 -3.73 2.76
CA ASN A 288 -31.52 -3.54 1.38
C ASN A 288 -31.57 -4.83 0.55
N GLU A 289 -30.77 -5.84 0.88
CA GLU A 289 -30.67 -7.09 0.14
C GLU A 289 -30.43 -8.26 1.11
N ARG A 290 -31.46 -9.11 1.23
CA ARG A 290 -31.61 -10.11 2.29
C ARG A 290 -31.40 -11.55 1.81
N ARG A 291 -31.26 -11.79 0.52
CA ARG A 291 -31.22 -13.14 -0.07
C ARG A 291 -30.14 -14.04 0.54
N MET A 292 -29.01 -13.47 0.94
CA MET A 292 -27.88 -14.19 1.55
C MET A 292 -27.84 -14.08 3.08
N CYS A 293 -28.86 -13.50 3.73
CA CYS A 293 -28.91 -13.37 5.19
C CYS A 293 -29.37 -14.65 5.92
N ASP A 294 -29.13 -15.83 5.34
CA ASP A 294 -29.33 -17.11 6.03
C ASP A 294 -28.10 -17.44 6.88
N THR A 295 -27.85 -16.59 7.88
CA THR A 295 -26.69 -16.69 8.77
C THR A 295 -27.10 -16.31 10.19
N ILE A 296 -26.28 -16.62 11.19
CA ILE A 296 -26.51 -16.18 12.58
C ILE A 296 -26.31 -14.68 12.78
N HIS A 297 -25.68 -13.99 11.82
CA HIS A 297 -25.41 -12.55 11.84
C HIS A 297 -26.50 -11.82 11.03
N PRO A 298 -27.13 -10.75 11.57
CA PRO A 298 -28.21 -10.08 10.85
C PRO A 298 -27.75 -9.36 9.57
N GLN A 299 -26.50 -8.88 9.53
CA GLN A 299 -25.89 -8.23 8.37
C GLN A 299 -24.40 -8.60 8.28
N ILE A 300 -23.89 -8.70 7.05
CA ILE A 300 -22.49 -9.04 6.76
C ILE A 300 -22.03 -8.20 5.56
N HIS A 301 -21.29 -7.12 5.83
CA HIS A 301 -20.72 -6.23 4.83
C HIS A 301 -19.67 -5.27 5.41
N ASP A 302 -18.79 -4.79 4.54
CA ASP A 302 -17.74 -3.80 4.83
C ASP A 302 -18.18 -2.39 4.44
N SER A 303 -19.20 -2.29 3.60
CA SER A 303 -19.85 -1.07 3.17
C SER A 303 -21.28 -1.41 2.81
N ASP A 304 -22.22 -0.52 3.07
CA ASP A 304 -23.64 -0.71 2.77
C ASP A 304 -24.13 0.11 1.56
N ARG A 305 -23.32 1.09 1.12
CA ARG A 305 -23.69 2.02 0.05
C ARG A 305 -22.50 2.61 -0.69
N LEU A 306 -22.73 2.96 -1.95
CA LEU A 306 -21.99 3.97 -2.68
C LEU A 306 -22.66 5.34 -2.50
N SER A 307 -21.93 6.32 -1.99
CA SER A 307 -22.36 7.73 -1.96
C SER A 307 -21.57 8.54 -2.97
N MET A 308 -22.23 9.49 -3.64
CA MET A 308 -21.64 10.31 -4.68
C MET A 308 -22.06 11.77 -4.51
N TRP A 309 -21.08 12.68 -4.52
CA TRP A 309 -21.30 14.11 -4.61
C TRP A 309 -20.93 14.57 -6.02
N ARG A 310 -21.96 14.80 -6.82
CA ARG A 310 -21.82 15.06 -8.24
C ARG A 310 -21.27 16.44 -8.55
N GLY A 311 -20.72 16.59 -9.76
CA GLY A 311 -20.20 17.86 -10.25
C GLY A 311 -21.28 18.97 -10.32
N ASN A 312 -22.53 18.60 -10.59
CA ASN A 312 -23.69 19.50 -10.55
C ASN A 312 -24.17 19.85 -9.12
N GLY A 313 -23.58 19.24 -8.08
CA GLY A 313 -23.94 19.45 -6.67
C GLY A 313 -24.96 18.47 -6.08
N GLU A 314 -25.54 17.58 -6.89
CA GLU A 314 -26.44 16.52 -6.44
C GLU A 314 -25.71 15.51 -5.54
N TRP A 315 -26.38 15.03 -4.49
CA TRP A 315 -25.93 13.88 -3.71
C TRP A 315 -26.76 12.66 -4.06
N ILE A 316 -26.08 11.57 -4.46
CA ILE A 316 -26.71 10.29 -4.77
C ILE A 316 -26.26 9.26 -3.73
N CYS A 317 -27.21 8.50 -3.21
CA CYS A 317 -26.98 7.33 -2.37
C CYS A 317 -27.48 6.08 -3.09
N ARG A 318 -26.56 5.17 -3.41
CA ARG A 318 -26.85 3.85 -4.00
C ARG A 318 -26.55 2.76 -2.97
N PRO A 319 -27.56 2.21 -2.27
CA PRO A 319 -27.36 1.05 -1.40
C PRO A 319 -26.77 -0.11 -2.20
N LEU A 320 -25.84 -0.87 -1.64
CA LEU A 320 -25.19 -2.00 -2.31
C LEU A 320 -26.07 -3.26 -2.28
N ASN A 321 -25.86 -4.13 -3.26
CA ASN A 321 -26.54 -5.41 -3.40
C ASN A 321 -25.53 -6.56 -3.60
N ASN A 322 -25.98 -7.78 -3.34
CA ASN A 322 -25.31 -9.02 -3.75
C ASN A 322 -26.15 -9.70 -4.85
N PRO A 323 -25.99 -9.28 -6.12
CA PRO A 323 -26.86 -9.72 -7.20
C PRO A 323 -26.63 -11.20 -7.56
N GLN A 324 -27.60 -11.83 -8.23
CA GLN A 324 -27.46 -13.21 -8.72
C GLN A 324 -26.59 -13.32 -9.99
N LYS A 325 -26.33 -12.20 -10.66
CA LYS A 325 -25.50 -12.09 -11.86
C LYS A 325 -24.63 -10.85 -11.73
N LEU A 326 -23.48 -10.86 -12.39
CA LEU A 326 -22.59 -9.69 -12.44
C LEU A 326 -23.36 -8.45 -12.91
N GLN A 327 -23.31 -7.37 -12.13
CA GLN A 327 -23.92 -6.10 -12.46
C GLN A 327 -22.86 -5.01 -12.54
N PHE A 328 -23.01 -4.11 -13.50
CA PHE A 328 -22.21 -2.90 -13.63
C PHE A 328 -23.14 -1.70 -13.83
N ASN A 329 -23.05 -0.72 -12.95
CA ASN A 329 -23.74 0.55 -13.07
C ASN A 329 -22.73 1.66 -13.35
N ALA A 330 -23.02 2.51 -14.34
CA ALA A 330 -22.19 3.64 -14.70
C ALA A 330 -22.98 4.95 -14.47
N TYR A 331 -22.50 5.80 -13.56
CA TYR A 331 -23.10 7.09 -13.25
C TYR A 331 -22.30 8.20 -13.94
N THR A 332 -22.80 8.69 -15.08
CA THR A 332 -22.13 9.74 -15.86
C THR A 332 -22.04 11.04 -15.07
N ASP A 333 -20.85 11.65 -15.05
CA ASP A 333 -20.64 12.94 -14.41
C ASP A 333 -19.56 13.78 -15.11
N ASN A 334 -19.44 15.04 -14.70
CA ASN A 334 -18.38 15.94 -15.14
C ASN A 334 -17.80 16.69 -13.93
N ASN A 335 -16.54 16.39 -13.59
CA ASN A 335 -15.86 16.87 -12.38
C ASN A 335 -16.62 16.52 -11.09
N PRO A 336 -16.73 15.23 -10.73
CA PRO A 336 -17.33 14.83 -9.45
C PRO A 336 -16.61 15.53 -8.29
N LYS A 337 -17.37 15.92 -7.27
CA LYS A 337 -16.82 16.53 -6.04
C LYS A 337 -16.35 15.49 -5.04
N GLY A 338 -16.91 14.29 -5.11
CA GLY A 338 -16.39 13.12 -4.41
C GLY A 338 -17.30 11.91 -4.53
N PHE A 339 -16.80 10.74 -4.16
CA PHE A 339 -17.57 9.50 -4.11
C PHE A 339 -16.89 8.51 -3.18
N GLY A 340 -17.64 7.57 -2.62
CA GLY A 340 -17.10 6.66 -1.62
C GLY A 340 -17.99 5.47 -1.30
N LEU A 341 -17.36 4.37 -0.92
CA LEU A 341 -18.01 3.22 -0.31
C LEU A 341 -18.07 3.47 1.19
N LEU A 342 -19.28 3.60 1.73
CA LEU A 342 -19.50 4.01 3.11
C LEU A 342 -20.07 2.86 3.94
N GLN A 343 -19.71 2.89 5.22
CA GLN A 343 -20.26 2.08 6.28
C GLN A 343 -20.82 3.02 7.35
N LEU A 344 -22.12 3.31 7.24
CA LEU A 344 -22.77 4.31 8.10
C LEU A 344 -23.49 3.68 9.30
N ASP A 345 -23.97 2.44 9.18
CA ASP A 345 -24.54 1.70 10.29
C ASP A 345 -23.44 1.09 11.15
N ARG A 346 -23.33 1.55 12.39
CA ARG A 346 -22.26 1.18 13.35
C ARG A 346 -22.80 0.50 14.61
N ASP A 347 -24.11 0.25 14.69
CA ASP A 347 -24.73 -0.42 15.85
C ASP A 347 -24.36 -1.91 15.85
N PHE A 348 -23.70 -2.37 16.90
CA PHE A 348 -23.30 -3.78 17.00
C PHE A 348 -24.49 -4.75 16.93
N SER A 349 -25.67 -4.37 17.44
CA SER A 349 -26.86 -5.22 17.44
C SER A 349 -27.36 -5.59 16.04
N HIS A 350 -26.96 -4.81 15.02
CA HIS A 350 -27.27 -5.05 13.61
C HIS A 350 -26.32 -6.04 12.92
N TYR A 351 -25.20 -6.41 13.55
CA TYR A 351 -24.20 -7.32 12.98
C TYR A 351 -23.94 -8.54 13.86
N GLN A 352 -23.85 -8.34 15.18
CA GLN A 352 -23.67 -9.39 16.19
C GLN A 352 -22.49 -10.34 15.89
N ASP A 353 -21.42 -9.81 15.27
CA ASP A 353 -20.22 -10.57 14.91
C ASP A 353 -19.00 -10.04 15.67
N ILE A 354 -18.52 -10.84 16.63
CA ILE A 354 -17.34 -10.55 17.46
C ILE A 354 -16.02 -11.00 16.82
N MET A 355 -16.08 -11.67 15.67
CA MET A 355 -14.92 -12.08 14.88
C MET A 355 -14.67 -11.08 13.75
N GLY A 356 -15.72 -10.77 12.98
CA GLY A 356 -15.65 -9.89 11.81
C GLY A 356 -15.71 -8.39 12.12
N TRP A 357 -16.31 -8.00 13.26
CA TRP A 357 -16.49 -6.60 13.70
C TRP A 357 -16.93 -5.65 12.56
N TYR A 358 -17.87 -6.07 11.72
CA TYR A 358 -18.33 -5.30 10.54
C TYR A 358 -18.82 -3.89 10.89
N ASN A 359 -19.43 -3.74 12.08
CA ASN A 359 -19.88 -2.45 12.61
C ASN A 359 -18.75 -1.46 12.93
N LYS A 360 -17.49 -1.90 12.90
CA LYS A 360 -16.29 -1.07 13.12
C LYS A 360 -15.52 -0.80 11.83
N ARG A 361 -15.86 -1.42 10.71
CA ARG A 361 -15.12 -1.26 9.44
C ARG A 361 -15.26 0.17 8.91
N PRO A 362 -14.17 0.77 8.38
CA PRO A 362 -14.13 2.17 8.01
C PRO A 362 -14.98 2.44 6.75
N SER A 363 -15.31 3.71 6.56
CA SER A 363 -15.75 4.22 5.26
C SER A 363 -14.55 4.75 4.48
N LEU A 364 -14.64 4.78 3.15
CA LEU A 364 -13.65 5.44 2.30
C LEU A 364 -14.33 6.46 1.40
N TRP A 365 -13.80 7.68 1.39
CA TRP A 365 -14.25 8.78 0.56
C TRP A 365 -13.10 9.31 -0.29
N VAL A 366 -13.33 9.42 -1.60
CA VAL A 366 -12.41 10.03 -2.56
C VAL A 366 -12.88 11.46 -2.83
N GLU A 367 -11.98 12.42 -2.63
CA GLU A 367 -12.16 13.83 -3.00
C GLU A 367 -11.16 14.21 -4.11
N PRO A 368 -11.61 14.44 -5.35
CA PRO A 368 -10.75 14.93 -6.42
C PRO A 368 -10.14 16.30 -6.09
N ARG A 369 -8.80 16.41 -6.19
CA ARG A 369 -8.06 17.67 -5.98
C ARG A 369 -8.03 18.59 -7.21
N ASN A 370 -8.48 18.11 -8.35
CA ASN A 370 -8.50 18.83 -9.62
C ASN A 370 -9.71 18.43 -10.48
N LYS A 371 -9.84 19.05 -11.65
CA LYS A 371 -10.94 18.80 -12.58
C LYS A 371 -10.72 17.51 -13.37
N TRP A 372 -11.40 16.43 -12.99
CA TRP A 372 -11.32 15.13 -13.67
C TRP A 372 -12.03 15.07 -15.04
N GLY A 373 -12.78 16.11 -15.39
CA GLY A 373 -13.52 16.19 -16.66
C GLY A 373 -14.71 15.23 -16.71
N LYS A 374 -15.09 14.86 -17.93
CA LYS A 374 -16.21 13.94 -18.19
C LYS A 374 -15.79 12.49 -17.98
N GLY A 375 -16.70 11.70 -17.43
CA GLY A 375 -16.51 10.29 -17.19
C GLY A 375 -17.70 9.68 -16.46
N THR A 376 -17.46 8.55 -15.82
CA THR A 376 -18.47 7.82 -15.05
C THR A 376 -17.91 7.34 -13.72
N ILE A 377 -18.68 7.44 -12.65
CA ILE A 377 -18.44 6.63 -11.45
C ILE A 377 -19.00 5.24 -11.75
N GLY A 378 -18.12 4.25 -11.89
CA GLY A 378 -18.48 2.86 -12.13
C GLY A 378 -18.65 2.10 -10.82
N LEU A 379 -19.70 1.28 -10.73
CA LEU A 379 -19.96 0.36 -9.62
C LEU A 379 -20.17 -1.05 -10.19
N MET A 380 -19.30 -1.99 -9.81
CA MET A 380 -19.42 -3.40 -10.14
C MET A 380 -19.83 -4.19 -8.90
N GLU A 381 -20.88 -4.98 -9.03
CA GLU A 381 -21.40 -5.88 -7.99
C GLU A 381 -21.32 -7.33 -8.51
N ILE A 382 -20.44 -8.12 -7.90
CA ILE A 382 -20.16 -9.51 -8.26
C ILE A 382 -21.01 -10.42 -7.36
N PRO A 383 -21.65 -11.47 -7.90
CA PRO A 383 -22.32 -12.47 -7.06
C PRO A 383 -21.33 -13.14 -6.11
N THR A 384 -21.65 -13.17 -4.82
CA THR A 384 -20.89 -13.94 -3.82
C THR A 384 -21.80 -14.80 -2.97
N THR A 385 -21.27 -15.92 -2.48
CA THR A 385 -21.94 -16.81 -1.52
C THR A 385 -21.43 -16.63 -0.09
N GLY A 386 -20.44 -15.77 0.14
CA GLY A 386 -19.85 -15.55 1.45
C GLY A 386 -19.00 -14.28 1.52
N GLU A 387 -18.35 -14.10 2.67
CA GLU A 387 -17.68 -12.88 3.12
C GLU A 387 -16.17 -12.83 2.85
N THR A 388 -15.60 -13.94 2.41
CA THR A 388 -14.13 -14.09 2.29
C THR A 388 -13.53 -13.43 1.06
N LEU A 389 -14.36 -13.15 0.06
CA LEU A 389 -13.97 -12.50 -1.19
C LEU A 389 -14.72 -11.20 -1.35
N ASP A 390 -13.98 -10.12 -1.60
CA ASP A 390 -14.56 -8.84 -1.97
C ASP A 390 -15.34 -8.97 -3.28
N ASN A 391 -16.55 -8.39 -3.30
CA ASN A 391 -17.47 -8.49 -4.43
C ASN A 391 -18.03 -7.15 -4.90
N ILE A 392 -17.53 -6.04 -4.34
CA ILE A 392 -17.91 -4.67 -4.70
C ILE A 392 -16.68 -3.95 -5.23
N VAL A 393 -16.79 -3.32 -6.39
CA VAL A 393 -15.71 -2.48 -6.96
C VAL A 393 -16.30 -1.14 -7.39
N CYS A 394 -15.65 -0.04 -7.00
CA CYS A 394 -16.06 1.31 -7.40
C CYS A 394 -14.85 2.11 -7.89
N PHE A 395 -14.96 2.86 -8.97
CA PHE A 395 -13.89 3.72 -9.49
C PHE A 395 -14.43 4.86 -10.36
N TRP A 396 -13.60 5.86 -10.61
CA TRP A 396 -13.85 6.83 -11.68
C TRP A 396 -13.25 6.36 -13.00
N GLN A 397 -14.05 6.32 -14.05
CA GLN A 397 -13.61 6.03 -15.40
C GLN A 397 -13.71 7.30 -16.25
N PRO A 398 -12.59 7.87 -16.73
CA PRO A 398 -12.63 8.96 -17.69
C PRO A 398 -13.36 8.57 -18.99
N GLU A 399 -14.09 9.51 -19.60
CA GLU A 399 -14.83 9.28 -20.87
C GLU A 399 -13.89 8.96 -22.03
N LYS A 400 -12.72 9.63 -22.07
CA LYS A 400 -11.71 9.40 -23.10
C LYS A 400 -10.90 8.16 -22.76
N ALA A 401 -10.84 7.24 -23.71
CA ALA A 401 -9.95 6.09 -23.64
C ALA A 401 -8.49 6.55 -23.50
N VAL A 402 -7.69 5.73 -22.82
CA VAL A 402 -6.25 5.94 -22.75
C VAL A 402 -5.63 5.22 -23.95
N ASN A 403 -5.20 6.03 -24.92
CA ASN A 403 -4.50 5.55 -26.09
C ASN A 403 -2.99 5.75 -25.91
N LEU A 404 -2.20 4.83 -26.45
CA LEU A 404 -0.76 5.03 -26.55
C LEU A 404 -0.50 6.24 -27.47
N GLN A 405 0.13 7.28 -26.93
CA GLN A 405 0.68 8.35 -27.77
C GLN A 405 1.99 7.83 -28.35
N ILE A 406 1.97 7.49 -29.65
CA ILE A 406 3.13 7.04 -30.43
C ILE A 406 4.04 8.23 -30.72
#